data_AF-A0A2T2UV45-F1
#
_entry.id   AF-A0A2T2UV45-F1
#
_cell.length_a   1.000
_cell.length_b   1.000
_cell.length_c   1.000
_cell.angle_alpha   90.00
_cell.angle_beta   90.00
_cell.angle_gamma   90.00
#
_symmetry.space_group_name_H-M   'P 1'
#
loop_
_entity.id
_entity.type
_entity.pdbx_description
1 polymer ?
#
loop_
_entity_poly.entity_id
_entity_poly.type
_entity_poly.pdbx_seq_one_letter_code
_entity_poly.pdbx_strand_id
1 'polypeptide(L)'
;MSETITQTEAVQSWLREASTTAAEDLGQMQGMQGEMRGYTRMMDALEEALPELIAAVNELTDRCGNVDLNWRPHRPTLSRLCVSFDREYTVTLFVRLDACTDEAVQAALDTIADALPPGDPFPNRPNTVTGLVARDGQGIGVRLNERLRENGSGTTRSVTLLPGHRQPQEDLSRTEAVRQLRRALCADAVAE
;
A
#
# COMPACT_ATOMS: atom_id res chain seq x y z
N MET A 1 3.81 -6.25 -6.39
CA MET A 1 3.93 -4.92 -7.03
C MET A 1 5.31 -4.29 -6.83
N SER A 2 5.80 -4.11 -5.59
CA SER A 2 7.12 -3.51 -5.32
C SER A 2 8.32 -4.29 -5.92
N GLU A 3 8.27 -5.62 -5.95
CA GLU A 3 9.35 -6.42 -6.55
C GLU A 3 9.50 -6.21 -8.06
N THR A 4 8.39 -6.05 -8.78
CA THR A 4 8.38 -5.87 -10.24
C THR A 4 8.95 -4.51 -10.65
N ILE A 5 8.62 -3.43 -9.93
CA ILE A 5 9.18 -2.09 -10.17
C ILE A 5 10.71 -2.12 -10.02
N THR A 6 11.17 -2.77 -8.95
CA THR A 6 12.60 -2.91 -8.66
C THR A 6 13.34 -3.69 -9.74
N GLN A 7 12.70 -4.63 -10.44
CA GLN A 7 13.35 -5.51 -11.43
C GLN A 7 13.55 -4.86 -12.81
N THR A 8 13.06 -3.64 -13.05
CA THR A 8 13.29 -2.96 -14.33
C THR A 8 14.76 -2.56 -14.49
N GLU A 9 15.27 -2.60 -15.72
CA GLU A 9 16.68 -2.31 -16.01
C GLU A 9 17.07 -0.88 -15.58
N ALA A 10 16.19 0.11 -15.86
CA ALA A 10 16.40 1.49 -15.46
C ALA A 10 16.54 1.64 -13.93
N VAL A 11 15.65 1.02 -13.15
CA VAL A 11 15.70 1.06 -11.68
C VAL A 11 16.93 0.31 -11.15
N GLN A 12 17.28 -0.84 -11.74
CA GLN A 12 18.46 -1.60 -11.33
C GLN A 12 19.78 -0.86 -11.60
N SER A 13 19.89 -0.18 -12.76
CA SER A 13 21.05 0.63 -13.10
C SER A 13 21.18 1.80 -12.12
N TRP A 14 20.08 2.55 -11.92
CA TRP A 14 20.03 3.65 -10.98
C TRP A 14 20.37 3.21 -9.54
N LEU A 15 19.75 2.13 -9.03
CA LEU A 15 20.03 1.62 -7.69
C LEU A 15 21.51 1.30 -7.49
N ARG A 16 22.18 0.74 -8.50
CA ARG A 16 23.59 0.39 -8.44
C ARG A 16 24.48 1.64 -8.37
N GLU A 17 24.23 2.61 -9.24
CA GLU A 17 25.02 3.85 -9.33
C GLU A 17 24.82 4.74 -8.10
N ALA A 18 23.56 5.00 -7.75
CA ALA A 18 23.19 5.85 -6.62
C ALA A 18 23.65 5.24 -5.29
N SER A 19 23.49 3.92 -5.10
CA SER A 19 23.93 3.27 -3.85
C SER A 19 25.45 3.24 -3.70
N THR A 20 26.21 3.14 -4.80
CA THR A 20 27.68 3.22 -4.77
C THR A 20 28.11 4.60 -4.30
N THR A 21 27.55 5.65 -4.92
CA THR A 21 27.81 7.05 -4.56
C THR A 21 27.44 7.34 -3.10
N ALA A 22 26.28 6.88 -2.64
CA ALA A 22 25.82 7.08 -1.27
C ALA A 22 26.68 6.31 -0.24
N ALA A 23 27.22 5.13 -0.60
CA ALA A 23 28.08 4.35 0.28
C ALA A 23 29.48 4.93 0.44
N GLU A 24 30.04 5.54 -0.62
CA GLU A 24 31.34 6.24 -0.57
C GLU A 24 31.31 7.41 0.42
N ASP A 25 30.21 8.16 0.42
CA ASP A 25 30.01 9.30 1.32
C ASP A 25 29.71 8.87 2.77
N LEU A 26 29.01 7.76 2.98
CA LEU A 26 28.82 7.16 4.30
C LEU A 26 30.15 6.73 4.95
N GLY A 27 31.15 6.34 4.14
CA GLY A 27 32.49 6.03 4.62
C GLY A 27 33.15 7.19 5.39
N GLN A 28 32.68 8.43 5.18
CA GLN A 28 33.19 9.65 5.81
C GLN A 28 32.38 10.11 7.03
N MET A 29 31.15 9.62 7.23
CA MET A 29 30.25 10.00 8.33
C MET A 29 29.59 8.76 8.95
N GLN A 30 30.04 8.34 10.13
CA GLN A 30 29.48 7.17 10.81
C GLN A 30 28.24 7.51 11.65
N GLY A 31 27.26 6.60 11.68
CA GLY A 31 26.09 6.63 12.56
C GLY A 31 24.79 7.08 11.88
N MET A 32 23.72 7.18 12.69
CA MET A 32 22.33 7.40 12.24
C MET A 32 22.14 8.69 11.40
N GLN A 33 22.97 9.71 11.60
CA GLN A 33 22.94 10.95 10.81
C GLN A 33 23.47 10.75 9.39
N GLY A 34 24.45 9.87 9.20
CA GLY A 34 24.94 9.50 7.87
C GLY A 34 23.87 8.76 7.07
N GLU A 35 23.17 7.82 7.71
CA GLU A 35 22.10 7.05 7.06
C GLU A 35 20.93 7.94 6.61
N MET A 36 20.45 8.86 7.44
CA MET A 36 19.37 9.76 7.01
C MET A 36 19.78 10.67 5.83
N ARG A 37 21.01 11.17 5.83
CA ARG A 37 21.54 11.98 4.71
C ARG A 37 21.69 11.16 3.45
N GLY A 38 22.21 9.94 3.56
CA GLY A 38 22.34 9.04 2.42
C GLY A 38 20.99 8.66 1.84
N TYR A 39 20.00 8.35 2.68
CA TYR A 39 18.62 8.11 2.23
C TYR A 39 18.03 9.33 1.51
N THR A 40 18.15 10.53 2.09
CA THR A 40 17.63 11.77 1.48
C THR A 40 18.22 11.98 0.09
N ARG A 41 19.54 11.85 -0.05
CA ARG A 41 20.22 11.97 -1.36
C ARG A 41 19.79 10.91 -2.36
N MET A 42 19.57 9.67 -1.91
CA MET A 42 19.04 8.62 -2.77
C MET A 42 17.64 9.00 -3.29
N MET A 43 16.78 9.55 -2.43
CA MET A 43 15.46 10.01 -2.83
C MET A 43 15.54 11.21 -3.80
N ASP A 44 16.40 12.19 -3.53
CA ASP A 44 16.62 13.33 -4.44
C ASP A 44 17.11 12.84 -5.83
N ALA A 45 18.09 11.92 -5.85
CA ALA A 45 18.60 11.34 -7.09
C ALA A 45 17.56 10.47 -7.81
N LEU A 46 16.61 9.86 -7.08
CA LEU A 46 15.49 9.14 -7.67
C LEU A 46 14.54 10.10 -8.39
N GLU A 47 14.22 11.23 -7.76
CA GLU A 47 13.36 12.26 -8.32
C GLU A 47 13.93 12.85 -9.62
N GLU A 48 15.24 13.05 -9.67
CA GLU A 48 15.93 13.54 -10.87
C GLU A 48 16.02 12.48 -11.98
N ALA A 49 16.35 11.23 -11.62
CA ALA A 49 16.62 10.18 -12.61
C ALA A 49 15.35 9.51 -13.16
N LEU A 50 14.30 9.37 -12.35
CA LEU A 50 13.09 8.63 -12.69
C LEU A 50 11.80 9.41 -12.38
N PRO A 51 11.64 10.67 -12.85
CA PRO A 51 10.46 11.48 -12.56
C PRO A 51 9.17 10.87 -13.12
N GLU A 52 9.24 10.19 -14.26
CA GLU A 52 8.10 9.50 -14.88
C GLU A 52 7.59 8.33 -14.02
N LEU A 53 8.48 7.61 -13.33
CA LEU A 53 8.09 6.54 -12.41
C LEU A 53 7.29 7.11 -11.23
N ILE A 54 7.74 8.23 -10.68
CA ILE A 54 7.07 8.91 -9.57
C ILE A 54 5.70 9.41 -10.02
N ALA A 55 5.63 10.07 -11.18
CA ALA A 55 4.37 10.53 -11.75
C ALA A 55 3.40 9.37 -12.01
N ALA A 56 3.88 8.26 -12.60
CA ALA A 56 3.08 7.08 -12.87
C ALA A 56 2.56 6.43 -11.58
N VAL A 57 3.38 6.31 -10.53
CA VAL A 57 2.92 5.78 -9.23
C VAL A 57 1.88 6.71 -8.62
N ASN A 58 2.10 8.02 -8.67
CA ASN A 58 1.15 9.01 -8.17
C ASN A 58 -0.20 8.90 -8.90
N GLU A 59 -0.19 8.79 -10.23
CA GLU A 59 -1.40 8.62 -11.04
C GLU A 59 -2.10 7.27 -10.79
N LEU A 60 -1.36 6.16 -10.85
CA LEU A 60 -1.89 4.81 -10.69
C LEU A 60 -2.47 4.56 -9.28
N THR A 61 -1.99 5.31 -8.29
CA THR A 61 -2.45 5.19 -6.90
C THR A 61 -3.41 6.28 -6.46
N ASP A 62 -3.99 7.04 -7.41
CA ASP A 62 -4.87 8.18 -7.09
C ASP A 62 -4.26 9.10 -6.03
N ARG A 63 -2.97 9.43 -6.18
CA ARG A 63 -2.19 10.30 -5.28
C ARG A 63 -2.04 9.79 -3.84
N CYS A 64 -2.47 8.55 -3.55
CA CYS A 64 -2.38 7.96 -2.23
C CYS A 64 -1.04 7.24 -1.98
N GLY A 65 -0.34 6.87 -3.04
CA GLY A 65 0.94 6.16 -2.97
C GLY A 65 2.10 7.06 -3.39
N ASN A 66 3.25 6.83 -2.79
CA ASN A 66 4.52 7.45 -3.13
C ASN A 66 5.58 6.38 -3.36
N VAL A 67 6.54 6.65 -4.24
CA VAL A 67 7.72 5.81 -4.35
C VAL A 67 8.58 6.04 -3.10
N ASP A 68 9.01 4.94 -2.50
CA ASP A 68 9.89 4.92 -1.34
C ASP A 68 11.02 3.92 -1.57
N LEU A 69 12.10 4.07 -0.82
CA LEU A 69 13.30 3.27 -0.92
C LEU A 69 13.53 2.51 0.39
N ASN A 70 13.45 1.19 0.34
CA ASN A 70 13.98 0.36 1.41
C ASN A 70 15.50 0.26 1.22
N TRP A 71 16.22 1.28 1.69
CA TRP A 71 17.65 1.40 1.48
C TRP A 71 18.44 0.51 2.45
N ARG A 72 19.45 -0.19 1.93
CA ARG A 72 20.33 -1.07 2.70
C ARG A 72 21.79 -0.64 2.49
N PRO A 73 22.31 0.32 3.27
CA PRO A 73 23.63 0.91 3.03
C PRO A 73 24.78 -0.12 3.07
N HIS A 74 24.71 -1.10 3.98
CA HIS A 74 25.72 -2.17 4.07
C HIS A 74 25.46 -3.37 3.15
N ARG A 75 24.31 -3.39 2.46
CA ARG A 75 23.95 -4.42 1.49
C ARG A 75 23.22 -3.79 0.30
N PRO A 76 23.90 -2.96 -0.51
CA PRO A 76 23.27 -2.18 -1.58
C PRO A 76 22.42 -3.01 -2.54
N THR A 77 22.84 -4.25 -2.82
CA THR A 77 22.13 -5.21 -3.67
C THR A 77 20.79 -5.69 -3.12
N LEU A 78 20.50 -5.43 -1.85
CA LEU A 78 19.21 -5.69 -1.20
C LEU A 78 18.34 -4.44 -1.07
N SER A 79 18.81 -3.30 -1.56
CA SER A 79 17.98 -2.08 -1.64
C SER A 79 16.90 -2.27 -2.70
N ARG A 80 15.70 -1.78 -2.43
CA ARG A 80 14.55 -1.94 -3.34
C ARG A 80 13.62 -0.76 -3.28
N LEU A 81 13.02 -0.43 -4.43
CA LEU A 81 11.92 0.52 -4.50
C LEU A 81 10.62 -0.15 -4.09
N CYS A 82 9.84 0.56 -3.29
CA CYS A 82 8.50 0.16 -2.87
C CYS A 82 7.53 1.30 -3.08
N VAL A 83 6.24 0.96 -3.14
CA VAL A 83 5.17 1.96 -3.04
C VAL A 83 4.74 1.99 -1.59
N SER A 84 4.87 3.15 -0.96
CA SER A 84 4.37 3.43 0.38
C SER A 84 3.07 4.22 0.28
N PHE A 85 2.13 3.94 1.19
CA PHE A 85 0.85 4.65 1.30
C PHE A 85 0.76 5.53 2.56
N ASP A 86 1.88 5.66 3.29
CA ASP A 86 1.97 6.41 4.56
C ASP A 86 0.87 6.01 5.56
N ARG A 87 0.75 4.70 5.80
CA ARG A 87 -0.21 4.12 6.73
C ARG A 87 0.49 3.39 7.85
N GLU A 88 -0.13 3.37 9.03
CA GLU A 88 0.30 2.57 10.19
C GLU A 88 0.10 1.06 10.00
N TYR A 89 -0.38 0.63 8.83
CA TYR A 89 -0.62 -0.76 8.47
C TYR A 89 -0.04 -1.08 7.09
N THR A 90 0.34 -2.34 6.90
CA THR A 90 0.79 -2.84 5.60
C THR A 90 -0.38 -2.95 4.64
N VAL A 91 -0.26 -2.31 3.48
CA VAL A 91 -1.20 -2.44 2.36
C VAL A 91 -0.73 -3.58 1.46
N THR A 92 -1.49 -4.66 1.38
CA THR A 92 -1.21 -5.82 0.52
C THR A 92 -1.55 -5.53 -0.94
N LEU A 93 -2.63 -4.79 -1.18
CA LEU A 93 -3.08 -4.40 -2.52
C LEU A 93 -3.74 -3.02 -2.52
N PHE A 94 -3.66 -2.35 -3.66
CA PHE A 94 -4.33 -1.09 -3.92
C PHE A 94 -5.45 -1.32 -4.93
N VAL A 95 -6.61 -0.71 -4.69
CA VAL A 95 -7.76 -0.76 -5.60
C VAL A 95 -8.27 0.65 -5.84
N ARG A 96 -8.24 1.06 -7.10
CA ARG A 96 -8.86 2.31 -7.55
C ARG A 96 -10.36 2.12 -7.69
N LEU A 97 -11.15 3.08 -7.18
CA LEU A 97 -12.60 3.07 -7.31
C LEU A 97 -13.04 3.98 -8.46
N ASP A 98 -13.28 3.40 -9.63
CA ASP A 98 -13.58 4.14 -10.86
C ASP A 98 -14.95 4.83 -10.84
N ALA A 99 -15.93 4.27 -10.14
CA ALA A 99 -17.29 4.81 -10.06
C ALA A 99 -17.85 4.82 -8.63
N CYS A 100 -18.71 5.78 -8.34
CA CYS A 100 -19.40 5.92 -7.06
C CYS A 100 -20.72 5.14 -7.00
N THR A 101 -20.68 3.86 -7.38
CA THR A 101 -21.83 2.94 -7.33
C THR A 101 -21.59 1.81 -6.31
N ASP A 102 -22.67 1.17 -5.87
CA ASP A 102 -22.56 0.03 -4.95
C ASP A 102 -21.85 -1.14 -5.61
N GLU A 103 -22.04 -1.35 -6.91
CA GLU A 103 -21.40 -2.41 -7.69
C GLU A 103 -19.88 -2.22 -7.76
N ALA A 104 -19.41 -0.99 -8.00
CA ALA A 104 -17.97 -0.69 -8.05
C ALA A 104 -17.31 -0.91 -6.69
N VAL A 105 -17.97 -0.50 -5.61
CA VAL A 105 -17.47 -0.73 -4.24
C VAL A 105 -17.51 -2.21 -3.88
N GLN A 106 -18.54 -2.94 -4.30
CA GLN A 106 -18.60 -4.40 -4.12
C GLN A 106 -17.47 -5.11 -4.85
N ALA A 107 -17.19 -4.73 -6.09
CA ALA A 107 -16.09 -5.29 -6.88
C ALA A 107 -14.73 -4.99 -6.25
N ALA A 108 -14.54 -3.80 -5.67
CA ALA A 108 -13.34 -3.48 -4.92
C ALA A 108 -13.17 -4.38 -3.69
N LEU A 109 -14.25 -4.64 -2.94
CA LEU A 109 -14.20 -5.57 -1.81
C LEU A 109 -13.95 -7.02 -2.25
N ASP A 110 -14.51 -7.46 -3.38
CA ASP A 110 -14.23 -8.79 -3.93
C ASP A 110 -12.75 -8.93 -4.34
N THR A 111 -12.19 -7.90 -4.98
CA THR A 111 -10.77 -7.88 -5.36
C THR A 111 -9.85 -8.03 -4.14
N ILE A 112 -10.21 -7.38 -3.02
CA ILE A 112 -9.48 -7.54 -1.76
C ILE A 112 -9.71 -8.93 -1.18
N ALA A 113 -10.92 -9.47 -1.25
CA ALA A 113 -11.22 -10.80 -0.75
C ALA A 113 -10.46 -11.91 -1.51
N ASP A 114 -10.27 -11.76 -2.81
CA ASP A 114 -9.52 -12.71 -3.66
C ASP A 114 -8.03 -12.74 -3.31
N ALA A 115 -7.51 -11.71 -2.63
CA ALA A 115 -6.15 -11.66 -2.13
C ALA A 115 -5.99 -12.27 -0.71
N LEU A 116 -7.05 -12.86 -0.14
CA LEU A 116 -6.94 -13.63 1.10
C LEU A 116 -5.97 -14.81 0.94
N PRO A 117 -5.23 -15.19 1.99
CA PRO A 117 -4.45 -16.42 1.99
C PRO A 117 -5.29 -17.63 1.55
N PRO A 118 -4.75 -18.51 0.69
CA PRO A 118 -5.49 -19.67 0.21
C PRO A 118 -5.71 -20.70 1.32
N GLY A 119 -6.83 -21.42 1.24
CA GLY A 119 -7.21 -22.48 2.18
C GLY A 119 -8.05 -21.98 3.35
N ASP A 120 -8.62 -22.92 4.12
CA ASP A 120 -9.45 -22.58 5.26
C ASP A 120 -8.62 -21.94 6.40
N PRO A 121 -9.16 -20.93 7.10
CA PRO A 121 -8.49 -20.37 8.28
C PRO A 121 -8.36 -21.42 9.39
N PHE A 122 -7.30 -21.33 10.19
CA PHE A 122 -7.13 -22.21 11.35
C PHE A 122 -8.01 -21.73 12.52
N PRO A 123 -8.36 -22.63 13.48
CA PRO A 123 -9.00 -22.22 14.72
C PRO A 123 -8.20 -21.11 15.43
N ASN A 124 -8.87 -20.01 15.79
CA ASN A 124 -8.28 -18.82 16.41
C ASN A 124 -7.21 -18.09 15.57
N ARG A 125 -7.09 -18.38 14.28
CA ARG A 125 -6.20 -17.68 13.34
C ARG A 125 -6.94 -17.38 12.05
N PRO A 126 -7.63 -16.22 11.97
CA PRO A 126 -8.33 -15.84 10.76
C PRO A 126 -7.35 -15.56 9.62
N ASN A 127 -7.77 -15.87 8.40
CA ASN A 127 -7.11 -15.36 7.20
C ASN A 127 -7.37 -13.86 7.13
N THR A 128 -6.33 -13.06 6.96
CA THR A 128 -6.40 -11.60 6.99
C THR A 128 -5.71 -11.01 5.78
N VAL A 129 -6.34 -10.03 5.15
CA VAL A 129 -5.75 -9.19 4.11
C VAL A 129 -6.14 -7.74 4.35
N THR A 130 -5.23 -6.81 4.07
CA THR A 130 -5.51 -5.37 4.15
C THR A 130 -5.24 -4.74 2.79
N GLY A 131 -6.28 -4.21 2.15
CA GLY A 131 -6.17 -3.41 0.94
C GLY A 131 -6.34 -1.92 1.24
N LEU A 132 -6.01 -1.08 0.26
CA LEU A 132 -6.35 0.35 0.25
C LEU A 132 -7.28 0.60 -0.93
N VAL A 133 -8.51 1.05 -0.65
CA VAL A 133 -9.44 1.50 -1.69
C VAL A 133 -9.35 3.02 -1.77
N ALA A 134 -9.12 3.56 -2.95
CA ALA A 134 -8.94 4.98 -3.14
C ALA A 134 -9.75 5.54 -4.29
N ARG A 135 -10.06 6.83 -4.17
CA ARG A 135 -10.69 7.65 -5.18
C ARG A 135 -10.27 9.11 -4.98
N ASP A 136 -9.93 9.79 -6.07
CA ASP A 136 -9.75 11.26 -6.09
C ASP A 136 -8.77 11.82 -5.04
N GLY A 137 -7.71 11.08 -4.67
CA GLY A 137 -6.76 11.51 -3.62
C GLY A 137 -7.11 11.06 -2.21
N GLN A 138 -8.28 10.43 -2.01
CA GLN A 138 -8.72 9.90 -0.72
C GLN A 138 -8.60 8.38 -0.71
N GLY A 139 -7.97 7.85 0.34
CA GLY A 139 -7.80 6.40 0.53
C GLY A 139 -8.35 5.94 1.87
N ILE A 140 -9.07 4.81 1.86
CA ILE A 140 -9.58 4.12 3.05
C ILE A 140 -9.01 2.70 3.06
N GLY A 141 -8.32 2.34 4.14
CA GLY A 141 -7.87 0.97 4.33
C GLY A 141 -9.05 0.04 4.56
N VAL A 142 -8.99 -1.15 4.00
CA VAL A 142 -10.02 -2.18 4.14
C VAL A 142 -9.33 -3.46 4.57
N ARG A 143 -9.60 -3.89 5.80
CA ARG A 143 -9.13 -5.18 6.30
C ARG A 143 -10.27 -6.19 6.25
N LEU A 144 -10.03 -7.29 5.57
CA LEU A 144 -10.93 -8.44 5.54
C LEU A 144 -10.38 -9.53 6.45
N ASN A 145 -11.24 -10.04 7.32
CA ASN A 145 -10.96 -11.19 8.16
C ASN A 145 -11.89 -12.34 7.78
N GLU A 146 -11.34 -13.50 7.46
CA GLU A 146 -12.09 -14.73 7.25
C GLU A 146 -11.79 -15.72 8.38
N ARG A 147 -12.84 -16.17 9.07
CA ARG A 147 -12.74 -17.10 10.20
C ARG A 147 -13.65 -18.31 10.01
N LEU A 148 -13.29 -19.44 10.62
CA LEU A 148 -14.20 -20.57 10.73
C LEU A 148 -15.46 -20.16 11.51
N ARG A 149 -16.61 -20.67 11.10
CA ARG A 149 -17.85 -20.51 11.88
C ARG A 149 -17.74 -21.31 13.17
N GLU A 150 -18.46 -20.87 14.21
CA GLU A 150 -18.46 -21.51 15.54
C GLU A 150 -18.90 -22.98 15.49
N ASN A 151 -19.76 -23.34 14.55
CA ASN A 151 -20.21 -24.71 14.31
C ASN A 151 -19.21 -25.57 13.52
N GLY A 152 -18.03 -25.04 13.19
CA GLY A 152 -16.97 -25.73 12.45
C GLY A 152 -17.28 -26.00 10.97
N SER A 153 -18.40 -25.53 10.43
CA SER A 153 -18.77 -25.73 9.02
C SER A 153 -18.79 -24.41 8.25
N GLY A 154 -17.82 -24.28 7.34
CA GLY A 154 -17.66 -23.10 6.48
C GLY A 154 -17.04 -21.90 7.19
N THR A 155 -16.93 -20.80 6.45
CA THR A 155 -16.31 -19.56 6.92
C THR A 155 -17.34 -18.43 7.07
N THR A 156 -16.95 -17.40 7.81
CA THR A 156 -17.60 -16.10 7.83
C THR A 156 -16.57 -15.01 7.67
N ARG A 157 -16.98 -13.89 7.08
CA ARG A 157 -16.12 -12.75 6.78
C ARG A 157 -16.61 -11.51 7.52
N SER A 158 -15.69 -10.74 8.07
CA SER A 158 -15.96 -9.39 8.56
C SER A 158 -15.03 -8.38 7.87
N VAL A 159 -15.51 -7.15 7.76
CA VAL A 159 -14.77 -6.03 7.16
C VAL A 159 -14.46 -5.02 8.26
N THR A 160 -13.22 -4.52 8.28
CA THR A 160 -12.83 -3.35 9.05
C THR A 160 -12.41 -2.23 8.12
N LEU A 161 -13.01 -1.05 8.25
CA LEU A 161 -12.56 0.15 7.54
C LEU A 161 -11.55 0.91 8.42
N LEU A 162 -10.43 1.30 7.83
CA LEU A 162 -9.29 1.95 8.46
C LEU A 162 -9.07 3.36 7.86
N PRO A 163 -9.94 4.33 8.21
CA PRO A 163 -9.77 5.72 7.79
C PRO A 163 -8.55 6.34 8.47
N GLY A 164 -7.67 7.00 7.69
CA GLY A 164 -6.34 7.42 8.18
C GLY A 164 -6.29 8.25 9.47
N HIS A 165 -7.25 9.16 9.68
CA HIS A 165 -7.28 10.05 10.85
C HIS A 165 -8.53 9.85 11.73
N ARG A 166 -9.26 8.74 11.54
CA ARG A 166 -10.48 8.45 12.31
C ARG A 166 -10.38 7.06 12.93
N GLN A 167 -11.25 6.79 13.90
CA GLN A 167 -11.30 5.46 14.49
C GLN A 167 -11.68 4.40 13.45
N PRO A 168 -11.07 3.20 13.51
CA PRO A 168 -11.49 2.05 12.75
C PRO A 168 -12.99 1.75 12.92
N GLN A 169 -13.63 1.33 11.84
CA GLN A 169 -15.00 0.80 11.89
C GLN A 169 -14.90 -0.71 11.73
N GLU A 170 -15.01 -1.43 12.84
CA GLU A 170 -14.75 -2.86 12.94
C GLU A 170 -16.03 -3.70 12.74
N ASP A 171 -15.83 -4.98 12.44
CA ASP A 171 -16.87 -6.01 12.35
C ASP A 171 -18.09 -5.66 11.48
N LEU A 172 -17.88 -4.87 10.43
CA LEU A 172 -18.94 -4.53 9.49
C LEU A 172 -19.34 -5.76 8.67
N SER A 173 -20.64 -5.90 8.46
CA SER A 173 -21.14 -6.76 7.39
C SER A 173 -20.70 -6.21 6.02
N ARG A 174 -20.68 -7.07 5.01
CA ARG A 174 -20.33 -6.66 3.64
C ARG A 174 -21.22 -5.50 3.15
N THR A 175 -22.52 -5.55 3.41
CA THR A 175 -23.47 -4.50 2.99
C THR A 175 -23.21 -3.17 3.70
N GLU A 176 -22.86 -3.20 5.00
CA GLU A 176 -22.51 -2.00 5.74
C GLU A 176 -21.18 -1.42 5.27
N ALA A 177 -20.18 -2.27 5.03
CA ALA A 177 -18.89 -1.86 4.51
C ALA A 177 -19.03 -1.15 3.15
N VAL A 178 -19.83 -1.70 2.23
CA VAL A 178 -20.12 -1.05 0.93
C VAL A 178 -20.69 0.35 1.14
N ARG A 179 -21.71 0.46 1.99
CA ARG A 179 -22.39 1.74 2.26
C ARG A 179 -21.43 2.77 2.88
N GLN A 180 -20.65 2.36 3.89
CA GLN A 180 -19.74 3.25 4.60
C GLN A 180 -18.55 3.65 3.74
N LEU A 181 -17.98 2.71 2.98
CA LEU A 181 -16.86 2.97 2.07
C LEU A 181 -17.28 3.91 0.94
N ARG A 182 -18.45 3.67 0.33
CA ARG A 182 -19.03 4.59 -0.66
C ARG A 182 -19.25 5.97 -0.06
N ARG A 183 -19.85 6.06 1.14
CA ARG A 183 -20.05 7.34 1.82
C ARG A 183 -18.74 8.05 2.11
N ALA A 184 -17.68 7.33 2.44
CA ALA A 184 -16.38 7.92 2.77
C ALA A 184 -15.63 8.45 1.55
N LEU A 185 -15.68 7.73 0.42
CA LEU A 185 -14.92 8.04 -0.79
C LEU A 185 -15.71 8.82 -1.85
N CYS A 186 -17.03 8.88 -1.72
CA CYS A 186 -17.93 9.53 -2.67
C CYS A 186 -18.79 10.63 -2.03
N ALA A 187 -18.52 10.99 -0.77
CA ALA A 187 -19.09 12.22 -0.22
C ALA A 187 -18.41 13.40 -0.90
N ASP A 188 -19.22 14.13 -1.68
CA ASP A 188 -18.95 15.37 -2.42
C ASP A 188 -18.44 15.21 -3.87
N ALA A 189 -19.35 14.74 -4.74
CA ALA A 189 -19.53 15.33 -6.07
C ALA A 189 -20.62 16.44 -6.04
N VAL A 190 -20.71 17.20 -4.94
CA VAL A 190 -21.60 18.36 -4.78
C VAL A 190 -20.84 19.50 -4.08
N ALA A 191 -19.90 20.11 -4.80
CA ALA A 191 -19.32 21.45 -4.63
C ALA A 191 -18.11 21.48 -5.60
N GLU A 192 -17.97 22.31 -6.63
CA GLU A 192 -18.59 23.57 -7.06
C GLU A 192 -18.92 23.53 -8.56
#